data_AF-A0A975FBH0-F1
#
_entry.id   AF-A0A975FBH0-F1
#
_cell.length_a   1.000
_cell.length_b   1.000
_cell.length_c   1.000
_cell.angle_alpha   90.00
_cell.angle_beta   90.00
_cell.angle_gamma   90.00
#
_symmetry.space_group_name_H-M   'P 1'
#
loop_
_entity.id
_entity.type
_entity.pdbx_description
1 polymer ?
#
loop_
_entity_poly.entity_id
_entity_poly.type
_entity_poly.pdbx_seq_one_letter_code
_entity_poly.pdbx_strand_id
1 'polypeptide(L)'
;MTDKFSKAAKDLTDSERKKALESVLDNANETEAGIIRQILGEDGKPLTEKQKKVYEKYIEPALVEKCGALGCTRFSLAGETYCATCAIDYGE
;
A
#
# COMPACT_ATOMS: atom_id res chain seq x y z
N MET A 1 0.31 -7.83 -14.95
CA MET A 1 -0.81 -7.37 -14.08
C MET A 1 -0.35 -6.41 -12.97
N THR A 2 0.91 -6.48 -12.54
CA THR A 2 1.55 -5.62 -11.51
C THR A 2 1.61 -4.13 -11.86
N ASP A 3 1.63 -3.77 -13.14
CA ASP A 3 1.75 -2.37 -13.60
C ASP A 3 0.64 -1.44 -13.10
N LYS A 4 -0.62 -1.92 -13.06
CA LYS A 4 -1.76 -1.08 -12.64
C LYS A 4 -1.75 -0.80 -11.13
N PHE A 5 -1.31 -1.78 -10.34
CA PHE A 5 -1.23 -1.65 -8.88
C PHE A 5 -0.06 -0.74 -8.47
N SER A 6 1.13 -0.92 -9.04
CA SER A 6 2.26 0.00 -8.78
C SER A 6 1.93 1.42 -9.25
N LYS A 7 1.25 1.59 -10.40
CA LYS A 7 0.83 2.92 -10.86
C LYS A 7 -0.16 3.58 -9.90
N ALA A 8 -1.14 2.84 -9.39
CA ALA A 8 -2.09 3.37 -8.40
C ALA A 8 -1.39 3.68 -7.06
N ALA A 9 -0.48 2.82 -6.60
CA ALA A 9 0.30 3.04 -5.39
C ALA A 9 1.25 4.26 -5.45
N LYS A 10 1.67 4.66 -6.66
CA LYS A 10 2.45 5.89 -6.90
C LYS A 10 1.62 7.17 -6.83
N ASP A 11 0.31 7.06 -7.01
CA ASP A 11 -0.62 8.20 -6.93
C ASP A 11 -1.00 8.52 -5.47
N LEU A 12 -0.71 7.62 -4.53
CA LEU A 12 -0.99 7.80 -3.10
C LEU A 12 -0.22 9.00 -2.54
N THR A 13 -0.89 9.78 -1.70
CA THR A 13 -0.25 10.80 -0.87
C THR A 13 0.68 10.18 0.17
N ASP A 14 1.60 10.97 0.73
CA ASP A 14 2.51 10.50 1.79
C ASP A 14 1.76 9.91 2.99
N SER A 15 0.65 10.55 3.38
CA SER A 15 -0.21 10.09 4.48
C SER A 15 -0.92 8.77 4.17
N GLU A 16 -1.45 8.61 2.96
CA GLU A 16 -2.08 7.36 2.51
C GLU A 16 -1.06 6.23 2.41
N ARG A 17 0.12 6.53 1.85
CA ARG A 17 1.22 5.58 1.74
C ARG A 17 1.64 5.07 3.12
N LYS A 18 1.74 5.94 4.13
CA LYS A 18 2.04 5.54 5.52
C LYS A 18 0.98 4.60 6.10
N LYS A 19 -0.30 4.97 5.99
CA LYS A 19 -1.40 4.11 6.45
C LYS A 19 -1.41 2.75 5.78
N ALA A 20 -1.23 2.71 4.46
CA ALA A 20 -1.15 1.48 3.69
C ALA A 20 0.04 0.62 4.14
N LEU A 21 1.20 1.25 4.37
CA LEU A 21 2.39 0.58 4.89
C LEU A 21 2.16 -0.02 6.28
N GLU A 22 1.49 0.70 7.18
CA GLU A 22 1.09 0.19 8.50
C GLU A 22 0.15 -1.02 8.38
N SER A 23 -0.81 -0.99 7.45
CA SER A 23 -1.70 -2.13 7.21
C SER A 23 -0.99 -3.34 6.62
N VAL A 24 -0.07 -3.12 5.67
CA VAL A 24 0.69 -4.20 5.02
C VAL A 24 1.71 -4.81 5.99
N LEU A 25 2.25 -4.02 6.92
CA LEU A 25 3.23 -4.47 7.91
C LEU A 25 2.76 -5.67 8.73
N ASP A 26 1.46 -5.76 9.05
CA ASP A 26 0.88 -6.84 9.85
C ASP A 26 0.99 -8.21 9.16
N ASN A 27 1.03 -8.22 7.82
CA ASN A 27 1.10 -9.44 6.99
C ASN A 27 2.44 -9.58 6.25
N ALA A 28 3.38 -8.67 6.47
CA ALA A 28 4.67 -8.64 5.79
C ALA A 28 5.61 -9.72 6.34
N ASN A 29 6.46 -10.29 5.47
CA ASN A 29 7.55 -11.15 5.95
C ASN A 29 8.65 -10.32 6.65
N GLU A 30 9.59 -10.97 7.35
CA GLU A 30 10.64 -10.25 8.12
C GLU A 30 11.45 -9.25 7.28
N THR A 31 11.74 -9.57 6.01
CA THR A 31 12.49 -8.69 5.11
C THR A 31 11.65 -7.48 4.70
N GLU A 32 10.39 -7.70 4.34
CA GLU A 32 9.46 -6.64 3.97
C GLU A 32 9.16 -5.74 5.17
N ALA A 33 8.90 -6.33 6.34
CA ALA A 33 8.65 -5.61 7.58
C ALA A 33 9.82 -4.69 7.95
N GLY A 34 11.06 -5.17 7.85
CA GLY A 34 12.24 -4.34 8.08
C GLY A 34 12.32 -3.13 7.14
N ILE A 35 12.00 -3.32 5.86
CA ILE A 35 11.95 -2.23 4.87
C ILE A 35 10.84 -1.24 5.19
N ILE A 36 9.64 -1.73 5.54
CA ILE A 36 8.48 -0.90 5.87
C ILE A 36 8.77 -0.03 7.09
N ARG A 37 9.27 -0.62 8.20
CA ARG A 37 9.64 0.12 9.42
C ARG A 37 10.69 1.19 9.15
N GLN A 38 11.65 0.88 8.28
CA GLN A 38 12.66 1.85 7.87
C GLN A 38 12.06 3.03 7.08
N ILE A 39 11.07 2.80 6.22
CA ILE A 39 10.34 3.86 5.49
C ILE A 39 9.46 4.69 6.43
N LEU A 40 8.78 4.05 7.38
CA LEU A 40 7.95 4.71 8.39
C LEU A 40 8.78 5.59 9.35
N GLY A 41 10.11 5.49 9.28
CA GLY A 41 11.03 6.37 9.98
C GLY A 41 11.49 5.81 11.33
N GLU A 42 11.19 4.55 11.67
CA GLU A 42 11.64 3.94 12.92
C GLU A 42 13.17 3.81 12.98
N ASP A 43 13.83 3.60 11.83
CA ASP A 43 15.27 3.38 11.75
C ASP A 43 16.08 4.63 11.31
N GLY A 44 15.41 5.68 10.82
CA GLY A 44 16.04 6.94 10.40
C GLY A 44 17.06 6.85 9.25
N LYS A 45 17.15 5.70 8.56
CA LYS A 45 18.13 5.43 7.48
C LYS A 45 17.47 5.38 6.11
N PRO A 46 18.11 5.90 5.05
CA PRO A 46 17.62 5.73 3.69
C PRO A 46 17.72 4.26 3.23
N LEU A 47 16.77 3.82 2.40
CA LEU A 47 16.80 2.47 1.83
C LEU A 47 18.00 2.28 0.90
N THR A 48 18.67 1.12 1.04
CA THR A 48 19.66 0.65 0.07
C THR A 48 19.02 0.33 -1.28
N GLU A 49 19.79 0.29 -2.37
CA GLU A 49 19.26 -0.04 -3.69
C GLU A 49 18.58 -1.42 -3.76
N LYS A 50 19.09 -2.40 -3.01
CA LYS A 50 18.45 -3.72 -2.93
C LYS A 50 17.09 -3.65 -2.24
N GLN A 51 16.99 -2.92 -1.13
CA GLN A 51 15.73 -2.70 -0.43
C GLN A 51 14.74 -1.92 -1.28
N LYS A 52 15.19 -0.92 -2.05
CA LYS A 52 14.33 -0.21 -3.02
C LYS A 52 13.74 -1.16 -4.06
N LYS A 53 14.56 -2.06 -4.64
CA LYS A 53 14.05 -3.07 -5.59
C LYS A 53 13.04 -4.02 -4.97
N VAL A 54 13.24 -4.43 -3.72
CA VAL A 54 12.26 -5.26 -2.99
C VAL A 54 10.97 -4.46 -2.76
N TYR A 55 11.10 -3.22 -2.32
CA TYR A 55 9.97 -2.32 -2.13
C TYR A 55 9.14 -2.17 -3.41
N GLU A 56 9.75 -1.76 -4.52
CA GLU A 56 9.04 -1.52 -5.78
C GLU A 56 8.39 -2.79 -6.34
N LYS A 57 8.99 -3.95 -6.10
CA LYS A 57 8.53 -5.23 -6.67
C LYS A 57 7.45 -5.90 -5.84
N TYR A 58 7.54 -5.82 -4.52
CA TYR A 58 6.71 -6.63 -3.61
C TYR A 58 5.84 -5.77 -2.68
N ILE A 59 6.36 -4.67 -2.15
CA ILE A 59 5.67 -3.85 -1.14
C ILE A 59 4.78 -2.80 -1.80
N GLU A 60 5.31 -2.01 -2.74
CA GLU A 60 4.58 -0.95 -3.43
C GLU A 60 3.26 -1.41 -4.08
N PRO A 61 3.20 -2.50 -4.87
CA PRO A 61 1.93 -2.96 -5.43
C PRO A 61 0.94 -3.48 -4.38
N ALA A 62 1.41 -3.82 -3.17
CA ALA A 62 0.57 -4.26 -2.07
C ALA A 62 -0.02 -3.10 -1.24
N LEU A 63 0.40 -1.84 -1.50
CA LEU A 63 -0.16 -0.66 -0.82
C LEU A 63 -1.58 -0.29 -1.27
N VAL A 64 -2.03 -0.91 -2.36
CA VAL A 64 -3.37 -0.72 -2.91
C VAL A 64 -4.00 -2.08 -3.15
N GLU A 65 -5.29 -2.16 -2.87
CA GLU A 65 -6.09 -3.37 -3.06
C GLU A 65 -7.22 -3.06 -4.04
N LYS A 66 -7.89 -4.10 -4.54
CA LYS A 66 -9.14 -3.87 -5.28
C LYS A 66 -10.25 -3.55 -4.30
N CYS A 67 -11.10 -2.59 -4.65
CA CYS A 67 -12.31 -2.31 -3.89
C CYS A 67 -13.14 -3.60 -3.70
N GLY A 68 -13.61 -3.86 -2.48
CA GLY A 68 -14.40 -5.04 -2.15
C GLY A 68 -15.83 -5.03 -2.72
N ALA A 69 -16.30 -3.90 -3.25
CA ALA A 69 -17.64 -3.79 -3.82
C ALA A 69 -17.78 -4.60 -5.14
N LEU A 70 -18.83 -5.40 -5.24
CA LEU A 70 -19.09 -6.24 -6.40
C LEU A 70 -19.22 -5.39 -7.67
N GLY A 71 -18.40 -5.68 -8.69
CA GLY A 71 -18.38 -4.95 -9.96
C GLY A 71 -17.56 -3.65 -9.95
N CYS A 72 -17.01 -3.24 -8.80
CA CYS A 72 -16.11 -2.10 -8.75
C CYS A 72 -14.72 -2.47 -9.26
N THR A 73 -14.18 -1.69 -10.19
CA THR A 73 -12.84 -1.89 -10.77
C THR A 73 -11.81 -0.91 -10.23
N ARG A 74 -12.19 -0.08 -9.26
CA ARG A 74 -11.31 0.91 -8.61
C ARG A 74 -10.40 0.25 -7.58
N PHE A 75 -9.29 0.92 -7.30
CA PHE A 75 -8.42 0.56 -6.21
C PHE A 75 -8.86 1.25 -4.91
N SER A 76 -8.67 0.56 -3.79
CA SER A 76 -8.74 1.10 -2.44
C SER A 76 -7.34 1.07 -1.82
N LEU A 77 -7.16 1.79 -0.73
CA LEU A 77 -5.95 1.69 0.06
C LEU A 77 -5.86 0.29 0.70
N ALA A 78 -4.65 -0.24 0.88
CA ALA A 78 -4.47 -1.45 1.66
C ALA A 78 -4.98 -1.25 3.09
N GLY A 79 -5.81 -2.19 3.56
CA GLY A 79 -6.50 -2.10 4.85
C GLY A 79 -7.83 -1.34 4.80
N GLU A 80 -8.19 -0.73 3.68
CA GLU A 80 -9.52 -0.15 3.46
C GLU A 80 -10.40 -1.09 2.63
N THR A 81 -11.55 -1.48 3.19
CA THR A 81 -12.48 -2.42 2.56
C THR A 81 -13.16 -1.85 1.31
N TYR A 82 -13.33 -0.53 1.25
CA TYR A 82 -14.06 0.16 0.19
C TYR A 82 -13.29 1.37 -0.32
N CYS A 83 -13.36 1.64 -1.64
CA CYS A 83 -12.83 2.88 -2.19
C CYS A 83 -13.72 4.07 -1.81
N ALA A 84 -13.20 5.30 -1.85
CA ALA A 84 -13.95 6.51 -1.48
C ALA A 84 -15.34 6.62 -2.14
N THR A 85 -15.49 6.22 -3.41
CA THR A 85 -16.79 6.22 -4.09
C THR A 85 -17.78 5.23 -3.49
N CYS A 86 -17.34 4.03 -3.14
CA CYS A 86 -18.20 3.03 -2.50
C CYS A 86 -18.42 3.38 -1.02
N ALA A 87 -17.43 3.95 -0.33
CA ALA A 87 -17.56 4.37 1.07
C ALA A 87 -18.65 5.43 1.28
N ILE A 88 -18.85 6.33 0.30
CA ILE A 88 -19.96 7.30 0.31
C ILE A 88 -21.32 6.59 0.14
N ASP A 89 -21.38 5.52 -0.65
CA ASP A 89 -22.59 4.73 -0.91
C ASP A 89 -23.02 3.87 0.29
N TYR A 90 -22.06 3.40 1.10
CA TYR A 90 -22.31 2.74 2.39
C TYR A 90 -22.43 3.73 3.57
N GLY A 91 -22.51 5.03 3.29
CA GLY A 91 -22.54 6.12 4.26
C GLY A 91 -23.92 6.72 4.53
N GLU A 92 -24.98 5.90 4.53
CA GLU A 92 -26.31 6.20 5.10
C GLU A 92 -26.70 5.19 6.18
#